data_AF-A0A1Z8ABL6-F1
#
_entry.id   AF-A0A1Z8ABL6-F1
#
_cell.length_a   1.000
_cell.length_b   1.000
_cell.length_c   1.000
_cell.angle_alpha   90.00
_cell.angle_beta   90.00
_cell.angle_gamma   90.00
#
_symmetry.space_group_name_H-M   'P 1'
#
loop_
_entity.id
_entity.type
_entity.pdbx_description
1 polymer ?
#
loop_
_entity_poly.entity_id
_entity_poly.type
_entity_poly.pdbx_seq_one_letter_code
_entity_poly.pdbx_strand_id
1 'polypeptide(L)'
;MSRIAILGWGSLIWDLEALTPHTTGDWALEAGPRLPMEFSRISPKRKLGLVVCLDPAVGVNCTTNIIQSTKSDISNTIADLAERERAPLGLIGAVHADGLQKGRMSDVCTAVSNWCEANEWDGAVWTDLEYPLWSSTIMNPFAICFHQGVCEFNELSHYGC
;
A
#
# COMPACT_ATOMS: atom_id res chain seq x y z
N MET A 1 -8.40 -11.61 -20.47
CA MET A 1 -8.28 -12.02 -19.05
C MET A 1 -7.96 -10.76 -18.28
N SER A 2 -8.64 -10.50 -17.16
CA SER A 2 -8.42 -9.28 -16.36
C SER A 2 -6.98 -9.22 -15.84
N ARG A 3 -6.28 -8.12 -16.06
CA ARG A 3 -4.95 -7.81 -15.54
C ARG A 3 -5.12 -7.08 -14.20
N ILE A 4 -4.73 -7.77 -13.12
CA ILE A 4 -4.87 -7.25 -11.76
C ILE A 4 -3.49 -7.03 -11.15
N ALA A 5 -3.21 -5.80 -10.74
CA ALA A 5 -1.99 -5.42 -10.05
C ALA A 5 -2.12 -5.62 -8.53
N ILE A 6 -1.08 -6.15 -7.90
CA ILE A 6 -0.93 -6.10 -6.45
C ILE A 6 0.09 -5.00 -6.14
N LEU A 7 -0.36 -3.93 -5.48
CA LEU A 7 0.50 -2.83 -5.08
C LEU A 7 1.24 -3.21 -3.80
N GLY A 8 2.54 -2.96 -3.76
CA GLY A 8 3.38 -3.38 -2.65
C GLY A 8 4.43 -2.37 -2.21
N TRP A 9 4.65 -2.39 -0.90
CA TRP A 9 5.66 -1.64 -0.17
C TRP A 9 6.12 -2.42 1.06
N GLY A 10 7.24 -2.01 1.66
CA GLY A 10 7.77 -2.63 2.87
C GLY A 10 8.09 -4.12 2.70
N SER A 11 7.62 -4.95 3.64
CA SER A 11 7.92 -6.39 3.64
C SER A 11 7.35 -7.13 2.44
N LEU A 12 6.32 -6.63 1.77
CA LEU A 12 5.67 -7.30 0.62
C LEU A 12 6.61 -7.49 -0.57
N ILE A 13 7.54 -6.55 -0.75
CA ILE A 13 8.53 -6.62 -1.83
C ILE A 13 9.55 -7.74 -1.58
N TRP A 14 9.94 -7.95 -0.31
CA TRP A 14 11.02 -8.86 0.07
C TRP A 14 10.54 -10.28 0.35
N ASP A 15 9.27 -10.45 0.72
CA ASP A 15 8.71 -11.75 1.08
C ASP A 15 7.22 -11.84 0.73
N LEU A 16 6.95 -12.56 -0.36
CA LEU A 16 5.61 -12.86 -0.85
C LEU A 16 4.90 -13.93 0.00
N GLU A 17 5.63 -14.78 0.74
CA GLU A 17 5.07 -15.90 1.50
C GLU A 17 3.98 -16.68 0.70
N ALA A 18 2.76 -16.75 1.25
CA ALA A 18 1.59 -17.41 0.67
C ALA A 18 1.14 -16.82 -0.68
N LEU A 19 1.60 -15.62 -1.04
CA LEU A 19 1.26 -14.96 -2.29
C LEU A 19 2.11 -15.47 -3.48
N THR A 20 3.24 -16.15 -3.21
CA THR A 20 4.18 -16.65 -4.23
C THR A 20 3.51 -17.45 -5.37
N PRO A 21 2.62 -18.44 -5.13
CA PRO A 21 1.96 -19.18 -6.21
C PRO A 21 0.86 -18.38 -6.93
N HIS A 22 0.54 -17.17 -6.47
CA HIS A 22 -0.56 -16.34 -6.95
C HIS A 22 -0.10 -15.09 -7.70
N THR A 23 1.21 -14.98 -7.96
CA THR A 23 1.84 -13.90 -8.71
C THR A 23 2.60 -14.41 -9.94
N THR A 24 2.77 -13.54 -10.92
CA THR A 24 3.57 -13.83 -12.12
C THR A 24 4.54 -12.69 -12.43
N GLY A 25 5.72 -13.05 -12.95
CA GLY A 25 6.80 -12.12 -13.21
C GLY A 25 7.51 -11.63 -11.95
N ASP A 26 8.40 -10.67 -12.15
CA ASP A 26 9.11 -9.97 -11.07
C ASP A 26 8.36 -8.71 -10.64
N TRP A 27 8.75 -8.16 -9.48
CA TRP A 27 8.31 -6.83 -9.07
C TRP A 27 8.75 -5.78 -10.09
N ALA A 28 7.80 -5.02 -10.62
CA ALA A 28 8.07 -3.77 -11.32
C ALA A 28 8.17 -2.64 -10.29
N LEU A 29 9.41 -2.25 -10.00
CA LEU A 29 9.73 -1.23 -9.01
C LEU A 29 9.33 0.16 -9.51
N GLU A 30 8.80 0.99 -8.61
CA GLU A 30 8.36 2.37 -8.90
C GLU A 30 7.40 2.48 -10.10
N ALA A 31 6.58 1.45 -10.35
CA ALA A 31 5.67 1.39 -11.48
C ALA A 31 4.19 1.60 -11.11
N GLY A 32 3.87 1.69 -9.82
CA GLY A 32 2.49 1.86 -9.33
C GLY A 32 2.07 3.31 -9.12
N PRO A 33 0.84 3.57 -8.64
CA PRO A 33 0.41 4.92 -8.31
C PRO A 33 1.26 5.53 -7.19
N ARG A 34 1.30 6.87 -7.16
CA ARG A 34 1.84 7.61 -6.01
C ARG A 34 0.78 7.68 -4.92
N LEU A 35 1.07 7.10 -3.76
CA LEU A 35 0.17 7.07 -2.60
C LEU A 35 0.79 7.76 -1.39
N PRO A 36 -0.02 8.34 -0.48
CA PRO A 36 0.48 9.08 0.66
C PRO A 36 0.98 8.13 1.75
N MET A 37 2.24 7.73 1.66
CA MET A 37 2.87 6.76 2.58
C MET A 37 3.47 7.46 3.79
N GLU A 38 3.26 6.90 4.98
CA GLU A 38 3.80 7.38 6.25
C GLU A 38 4.28 6.20 7.13
N PHE A 39 5.33 6.40 7.91
CA PHE A 39 5.78 5.43 8.94
C PHE A 39 5.09 5.69 10.28
N SER A 40 3.78 5.55 10.33
CA SER A 40 2.97 5.95 11.48
C SER A 40 2.72 4.84 12.52
N ARG A 41 3.00 3.57 12.20
CA ARG A 41 2.57 2.45 13.03
C ARG A 41 3.73 1.67 13.64
N ILE A 42 3.77 1.60 14.97
CA ILE A 42 4.67 0.69 15.69
C ILE A 42 4.11 -0.73 15.64
N SER A 43 4.86 -1.68 15.08
CA SER A 43 4.48 -3.09 15.01
C SER A 43 4.50 -3.73 16.41
N PRO A 44 3.40 -4.37 16.86
CA PRO A 44 3.40 -5.14 18.10
C PRO A 44 4.30 -6.39 18.04
N LYS A 45 4.55 -6.93 16.84
CA LYS A 45 5.22 -8.23 16.64
C LYS A 45 6.74 -8.14 16.42
N ARG A 46 7.26 -6.97 16.03
CA ARG A 46 8.69 -6.78 15.76
C ARG A 46 9.19 -5.63 16.62
N LYS A 47 9.63 -5.85 17.85
CA LYS A 47 10.53 -4.94 18.62
C LYS A 47 10.48 -3.44 18.23
N LEU A 48 9.32 -2.77 18.30
CA LEU A 48 9.16 -1.34 17.91
C LEU A 48 9.40 -0.98 16.42
N GLY A 49 9.27 -1.92 15.49
CA GLY A 49 9.48 -1.71 14.06
C GLY A 49 8.35 -0.90 13.44
N LEU A 50 8.70 0.17 12.73
CA LEU A 50 7.74 1.02 12.04
C LEU A 50 7.12 0.28 10.84
N VAL A 51 5.82 0.45 10.64
CA VAL A 51 5.03 -0.10 9.53
C VAL A 51 4.59 1.08 8.67
N VAL A 52 4.76 0.92 7.36
CA VAL A 52 4.28 1.89 6.38
C VAL A 52 2.77 1.76 6.24
N CYS A 53 2.07 2.84 6.51
CA CYS A 53 0.63 2.98 6.35
C CYS A 53 0.32 4.13 5.39
N LEU A 54 -0.90 4.15 4.86
CA LEU A 54 -1.37 5.30 4.09
C LEU A 54 -1.95 6.34 5.05
N ASP A 55 -1.48 7.58 4.95
CA ASP A 55 -1.95 8.72 5.75
C ASP A 55 -2.01 9.99 4.88
N PRO A 56 -3.21 10.48 4.49
CA PRO A 56 -3.36 11.63 3.62
C PRO A 56 -3.04 12.96 4.31
N ALA A 57 -2.96 12.99 5.65
CA ALA A 57 -2.71 14.23 6.39
C ALA A 57 -1.22 14.54 6.47
N VAL A 58 -0.39 13.52 6.68
CA VAL A 58 1.06 13.68 6.91
C VAL A 58 1.95 12.85 5.97
N GLY A 59 1.39 11.87 5.26
CA GLY A 59 2.15 10.98 4.40
C GLY A 59 2.69 11.66 3.14
N VAL A 60 3.79 11.11 2.64
CA VAL A 60 4.45 11.59 1.42
C VAL A 60 4.03 10.75 0.23
N ASN A 61 3.73 11.41 -0.89
CA ASN A 61 3.33 10.76 -2.13
C ASN A 61 4.50 9.97 -2.76
N CYS A 62 4.58 8.70 -2.42
CA CYS A 62 5.61 7.76 -2.84
C CYS A 62 5.07 6.83 -3.92
N THR A 63 5.87 6.58 -4.97
CA THR A 63 5.52 5.63 -6.01
C THR A 63 5.51 4.22 -5.43
N THR A 64 4.40 3.50 -5.61
CA THR A 64 4.28 2.10 -5.20
C THR A 64 4.99 1.15 -6.18
N ASN A 65 5.25 -0.08 -5.74
CA ASN A 65 5.73 -1.15 -6.61
C ASN A 65 4.55 -2.05 -6.98
N ILE A 66 4.66 -2.77 -8.10
CA ILE A 66 3.59 -3.66 -8.56
C ILE A 66 4.12 -5.05 -8.85
N ILE A 67 3.29 -6.06 -8.58
CA ILE A 67 3.45 -7.42 -9.09
C ILE A 67 2.10 -7.89 -9.63
N GLN A 68 2.11 -8.68 -10.70
CA GLN A 68 0.88 -9.11 -11.35
C GLN A 68 0.29 -10.34 -10.67
N SER A 69 -1.02 -10.33 -10.41
CA SER A 69 -1.76 -11.52 -9.97
C SER A 69 -1.94 -12.53 -11.11
N THR A 70 -1.91 -13.82 -10.80
CA THR A 70 -2.31 -14.89 -11.73
C THR A 70 -3.82 -15.06 -11.83
N LYS A 71 -4.59 -14.43 -10.93
CA LYS A 71 -6.06 -14.50 -10.91
C LYS A 71 -6.65 -13.49 -11.89
N SER A 72 -7.79 -13.84 -12.47
CA SER A 72 -8.61 -12.95 -13.29
C SER A 72 -9.83 -12.38 -12.57
N ASP A 73 -10.10 -12.83 -11.35
CA ASP A 73 -11.19 -12.35 -10.50
C ASP A 73 -10.58 -11.63 -9.30
N ILE A 74 -10.90 -10.34 -9.17
CA ILE A 74 -10.34 -9.47 -8.13
C ILE A 74 -10.68 -9.94 -6.72
N SER A 75 -11.80 -10.65 -6.53
CA SER A 75 -12.16 -11.20 -5.22
C SER A 75 -11.15 -12.24 -4.75
N ASN A 76 -10.58 -13.03 -5.67
CA ASN A 76 -9.53 -13.99 -5.36
C ASN A 76 -8.20 -13.28 -5.06
N THR A 77 -7.84 -12.25 -5.83
CA THR A 77 -6.63 -11.46 -5.55
C THR A 77 -6.69 -10.75 -4.19
N ILE A 78 -7.87 -10.25 -3.81
CA ILE A 78 -8.12 -9.69 -2.47
C ILE A 78 -7.88 -10.75 -1.38
N ALA A 79 -8.41 -11.97 -1.57
CA ALA A 79 -8.24 -13.06 -0.61
C ALA A 79 -6.78 -13.50 -0.50
N ASP A 80 -6.07 -13.64 -1.62
CA ASP A 80 -4.66 -14.04 -1.65
C ASP A 80 -3.78 -13.01 -0.90
N LEU A 81 -4.00 -11.71 -1.13
CA LEU A 81 -3.28 -10.65 -0.43
C LEU A 81 -3.65 -10.61 1.07
N ALA A 82 -4.91 -10.79 1.42
CA ALA A 82 -5.36 -10.84 2.81
C ALA A 82 -4.71 -12.00 3.59
N GLU A 83 -4.61 -13.19 2.98
CA GLU A 83 -3.95 -14.35 3.56
C GLU A 83 -2.48 -14.05 3.84
N ARG A 84 -1.76 -13.49 2.86
CA ARG A 84 -0.37 -13.07 3.02
C ARG A 84 -0.21 -12.11 4.19
N GLU A 85 -1.03 -11.06 4.23
CA GLU A 85 -0.96 -10.01 5.26
C GLU A 85 -1.47 -10.51 6.63
N ARG A 86 -2.11 -11.68 6.67
CA ARG A 86 -2.85 -12.19 7.83
C ARG A 86 -3.83 -11.15 8.36
N ALA A 87 -4.50 -10.47 7.44
CA ALA A 87 -5.39 -9.35 7.69
C ALA A 87 -6.83 -9.71 7.31
N PRO A 88 -7.85 -9.14 7.98
CA PRO A 88 -9.24 -9.24 7.52
C PRO A 88 -9.41 -8.64 6.13
N LEU A 89 -10.33 -9.18 5.32
CA LEU A 89 -10.65 -8.65 3.98
C LEU A 89 -11.06 -7.16 3.98
N GLY A 90 -11.51 -6.63 5.12
CA GLY A 90 -11.83 -5.21 5.29
C GLY A 90 -10.61 -4.28 5.26
N LEU A 91 -9.40 -4.82 5.49
CA LEU A 91 -8.14 -4.08 5.45
C LEU A 91 -7.37 -4.28 4.14
N ILE A 92 -8.02 -4.82 3.11
CA ILE A 92 -7.48 -4.89 1.76
C ILE A 92 -8.31 -3.93 0.89
N GLY A 93 -7.63 -2.94 0.34
CA GLY A 93 -8.19 -2.02 -0.64
C GLY A 93 -8.19 -2.65 -2.03
N ALA A 94 -9.17 -2.29 -2.84
CA ALA A 94 -9.31 -2.77 -4.21
C ALA A 94 -10.07 -1.78 -5.10
N VAL A 95 -9.65 -1.68 -6.36
CA VAL A 95 -10.42 -1.06 -7.44
C VAL A 95 -10.45 -1.96 -8.66
N HIS A 96 -11.53 -1.94 -9.43
CA HIS A 96 -11.65 -2.70 -10.68
C HIS A 96 -12.52 -1.96 -11.70
N ALA A 97 -12.29 -2.23 -12.98
CA ALA A 97 -12.98 -1.63 -14.11
C ALA A 97 -14.49 -1.95 -14.18
N ASP A 98 -14.97 -2.93 -13.42
CA ASP A 98 -16.40 -3.23 -13.27
C ASP A 98 -17.13 -2.28 -12.30
N GLY A 99 -16.43 -1.31 -11.72
CA GLY A 99 -16.96 -0.34 -10.77
C GLY A 99 -16.73 -0.72 -9.30
N LEU A 100 -16.04 -1.82 -9.00
CA LEU A 100 -15.61 -2.09 -7.63
C LEU A 100 -14.67 -0.97 -7.16
N GLN A 101 -15.02 -0.35 -6.03
CA GLN A 101 -14.16 0.58 -5.31
C GLN A 101 -14.28 0.31 -3.81
N LYS A 102 -13.20 -0.14 -3.20
CA LYS A 102 -13.12 -0.55 -1.80
C LYS A 102 -11.83 -0.02 -1.19
N GLY A 103 -11.95 0.70 -0.09
CA GLY A 103 -10.82 1.18 0.69
C GLY A 103 -11.29 2.19 1.72
N ARG A 104 -10.49 2.40 2.76
CA ARG A 104 -10.72 3.35 3.85
C ARG A 104 -10.61 4.80 3.39
N MET A 105 -9.88 5.05 2.30
CA MET A 105 -9.58 6.38 1.79
C MET A 105 -10.08 6.53 0.36
N SER A 106 -11.10 7.37 0.16
CA SER A 106 -11.66 7.67 -1.16
C SER A 106 -10.62 8.19 -2.15
N ASP A 107 -9.70 9.02 -1.67
CA ASP A 107 -8.69 9.68 -2.50
C ASP A 107 -7.63 8.68 -2.98
N VAL A 108 -7.25 7.72 -2.11
CA VAL A 108 -6.39 6.59 -2.49
C VAL A 108 -7.08 5.74 -3.55
N CYS A 109 -8.34 5.36 -3.33
CA CYS A 109 -9.10 4.59 -4.31
C CYS A 109 -9.18 5.32 -5.67
N THR A 110 -9.41 6.64 -5.66
CA THR A 110 -9.46 7.46 -6.87
C THR A 110 -8.10 7.49 -7.58
N ALA A 111 -7.00 7.68 -6.82
CA ALA A 111 -5.65 7.68 -7.35
C ALA A 111 -5.27 6.33 -7.98
N VAL A 112 -5.64 5.23 -7.33
CA VAL A 112 -5.40 3.87 -7.86
C VAL A 112 -6.24 3.63 -9.12
N SER A 113 -7.53 4.02 -9.12
CA SER A 113 -8.41 3.86 -10.29
C SER A 113 -7.87 4.62 -11.50
N ASN A 114 -7.50 5.89 -11.33
CA ASN A 114 -6.93 6.72 -12.39
C ASN A 114 -5.61 6.12 -12.92
N TRP A 115 -4.78 5.57 -12.03
CA TRP A 115 -3.55 4.91 -12.44
C TRP A 115 -3.82 3.61 -13.22
N CYS A 116 -4.80 2.80 -12.80
CA CYS A 116 -5.20 1.59 -13.52
C CYS A 116 -5.62 1.91 -14.95
N GLU A 117 -6.50 2.90 -15.12
CA GLU A 117 -6.97 3.37 -16.43
C GLU A 117 -5.81 3.86 -17.32
N ALA A 118 -4.90 4.66 -16.76
CA ALA A 118 -3.77 5.22 -17.50
C ALA A 118 -2.70 4.18 -17.91
N ASN A 119 -2.66 3.01 -17.25
CA ASN A 119 -1.63 1.99 -17.42
C ASN A 119 -2.19 0.64 -17.88
N GLU A 120 -3.44 0.62 -18.36
CA GLU A 120 -4.10 -0.56 -18.93
C GLU A 120 -4.17 -1.76 -17.96
N TRP A 121 -4.43 -1.46 -16.68
CA TRP A 121 -4.78 -2.46 -15.67
C TRP A 121 -6.29 -2.47 -15.48
N ASP A 122 -6.87 -3.67 -15.43
CA ASP A 122 -8.30 -3.85 -15.17
C ASP A 122 -8.64 -3.64 -13.69
N GLY A 123 -7.67 -3.80 -12.79
CA GLY A 123 -7.84 -3.47 -11.38
C GLY A 123 -6.54 -3.56 -10.59
N ALA A 124 -6.62 -3.15 -9.33
CA ALA A 124 -5.51 -3.25 -8.40
C ALA A 124 -5.98 -3.51 -6.97
N VAL A 125 -5.16 -4.21 -6.19
CA VAL A 125 -5.35 -4.44 -4.75
C VAL A 125 -4.15 -3.93 -3.96
N TRP A 126 -4.38 -3.52 -2.72
CA TRP A 126 -3.32 -3.07 -1.83
C TRP A 126 -3.67 -3.30 -0.36
N THR A 127 -2.64 -3.27 0.48
CA THR A 127 -2.77 -3.38 1.92
C THR A 127 -3.24 -2.05 2.50
N ASP A 128 -4.46 -2.00 3.05
CA ASP A 128 -5.12 -0.78 3.51
C ASP A 128 -5.29 -0.78 5.04
N LEU A 129 -4.16 -0.97 5.74
CA LEU A 129 -4.13 -1.08 7.19
C LEU A 129 -4.57 0.23 7.86
N GLU A 130 -5.22 0.08 9.01
CA GLU A 130 -5.45 1.19 9.92
C GLU A 130 -4.12 1.83 10.36
N TYR A 131 -4.04 3.16 10.22
CA TYR A 131 -3.08 3.94 10.99
C TYR A 131 -3.56 3.93 12.45
N PRO A 132 -2.69 3.76 13.45
CA PRO A 132 -3.13 3.91 14.83
C PRO A 132 -3.66 5.33 15.03
N LEU A 133 -4.87 5.45 15.58
CA LEU A 133 -5.36 6.73 16.10
C LEU A 133 -4.34 7.20 17.15
N TRP A 134 -3.67 8.30 16.85
CA TRP A 134 -2.65 8.92 17.69
C TRP A 134 -3.25 9.35 19.04
N SER A 135 -3.31 8.45 20.03
CA SER A 135 -3.80 8.83 21.36
C SER A 135 -3.06 8.20 22.54
N SER A 136 -1.98 7.43 22.36
CA SER A 136 -1.28 6.86 23.53
C SER A 136 0.22 6.64 23.47
N THR A 137 0.95 7.03 22.41
CA THR A 137 2.42 7.06 22.47
C THR A 137 2.98 8.13 21.53
N ILE A 138 3.41 9.25 22.10
CA ILE A 138 3.96 10.41 21.39
C ILE A 138 5.37 10.06 20.89
N MET A 139 5.54 10.04 19.57
CA MET A 139 6.80 10.35 18.88
C MET A 139 6.44 11.30 17.73
N ASN A 140 7.28 12.30 17.47
CA ASN A 140 7.05 13.30 16.42
C ASN A 140 6.81 12.64 15.04
N PRO A 141 6.00 13.23 14.15
CA PRO A 141 5.79 12.69 12.81
C PRO A 141 7.06 12.78 11.95
N PHE A 142 7.33 11.74 11.15
CA PHE A 142 8.52 11.62 10.30
C PHE A 142 8.10 11.25 8.88
N ALA A 143 8.32 12.18 7.95
CA ALA A 143 8.05 11.98 6.54
C ALA A 143 9.30 11.43 5.81
N ILE A 144 9.14 10.45 4.90
CA ILE A 144 10.21 10.02 4.00
C ILE A 144 10.08 10.73 2.65
N CYS A 145 11.16 11.36 2.21
CA CYS A 145 11.34 11.74 0.82
C CYS A 145 12.18 10.67 0.13
N PHE A 146 11.67 10.03 -0.93
CA PHE A 146 12.47 9.18 -1.80
C PHE A 146 13.12 10.06 -2.87
N HIS A 147 14.40 10.37 -2.70
CA HIS A 147 15.23 11.03 -3.71
C HIS A 147 16.33 10.07 -4.17
N GLN A 148 16.35 9.72 -5.45
CA GLN A 148 17.43 8.95 -6.08
C GLN A 148 17.73 7.59 -5.40
N GLY A 149 16.71 6.85 -4.96
CA GLY A 149 16.90 5.51 -4.40
C GLY A 149 17.48 5.47 -2.98
N VAL A 150 17.54 6.60 -2.28
CA VAL A 150 17.93 6.68 -0.86
C VAL A 150 16.71 7.09 -0.02
N CYS A 151 16.45 6.33 1.05
CA CYS A 151 15.46 6.72 2.07
C CYS A 151 16.07 7.78 2.99
N GLU A 152 15.64 9.03 2.88
CA GLU A 152 15.99 10.08 3.85
C GLU A 152 14.85 10.26 4.87
N PHE A 153 15.20 10.20 6.16
CA PHE A 153 14.28 10.49 7.26
C PHE A 153 14.36 11.97 7.62
N ASN A 154 13.29 12.74 7.41
CA ASN A 154 13.19 14.10 7.91
C ASN A 154 12.18 14.17 9.06
N GLU A 155 12.64 14.68 10.21
CA GLU A 155 11.72 15.14 11.27
C GLU A 155 10.85 16.26 10.71
N LEU A 156 9.53 16.14 10.82
CA LEU A 156 8.63 17.27 10.60
C LEU A 156 8.74 18.21 11.81
N SER A 157 9.86 18.93 11.91
CA SER A 157 9.95 20.09 12.78
C SER A 157 9.15 21.22 12.10
N HIS A 158 7.85 21.32 12.39
CA HIS A 158 7.07 22.57 12.48
C HIS A 158 5.56 22.29 12.48
N TYR A 159 4.99 22.12 13.68
CA TYR A 159 3.71 22.74 14.01
C TYR A 159 3.94 23.59 15.26
N GLY A 160 4.31 24.85 15.02
CA GLY A 160 4.44 25.87 16.04
C GLY A 160 3.13 26.63 16.20
N CYS A 161 2.67 26.65 17.45
CA CYS A 161 1.57 27.40 18.07
C CYS A 161 0.13 26.95 17.81
#